data_AF-A0A534SSW6-F1
#
_entry.id   AF-A0A534SSW6-F1
#
_cell.length_a   1.000
_cell.length_b   1.000
_cell.length_c   1.000
_cell.angle_alpha   90.00
_cell.angle_beta   90.00
_cell.angle_gamma   90.00
#
_symmetry.space_group_name_H-M   'P 1'
#
loop_
_entity.id
_entity.type
_entity.pdbx_description
1 polymer ?
#
loop_
_entity_poly.entity_id
_entity_poly.type
_entity_poly.pdbx_seq_one_letter_code
_entity_poly.pdbx_strand_id
1 'polypeptide(L)'
;MAEVSPYQFKEAPGIGSNNGAIVLMNNQPHPNTAKVFINWYLSREGQIAFRQANNTQEDETTTSMREDLPLSVVPEAARRRKDVDYIEISRHDWIEWKPVGDLIAAARQKSGK
;
A
#
# COMPACT_ATOMS: atom_id res chain seq x y z
N MET A 1 -8.90 22.73 -1.63
CA MET A 1 -9.42 22.35 -0.29
C MET A 1 -8.24 21.79 0.47
N ALA A 2 -7.94 22.28 1.68
CA ALA A 2 -6.89 21.68 2.49
C ALA A 2 -7.37 20.31 2.96
N GLU A 3 -6.59 19.27 2.68
CA GLU A 3 -6.86 17.92 3.18
C GLU A 3 -6.81 17.92 4.71
N VAL A 4 -7.84 17.36 5.35
CA VAL A 4 -7.92 17.28 6.82
C VAL A 4 -6.95 16.22 7.29
N SER A 5 -6.07 16.56 8.22
CA SER A 5 -5.06 15.61 8.72
C SER A 5 -5.75 14.40 9.38
N PRO A 6 -5.37 13.17 9.03
CA PRO A 6 -5.98 11.97 9.60
C PRO A 6 -5.73 11.85 11.12
N TYR A 7 -4.75 12.59 11.65
CA TYR A 7 -4.42 12.63 13.07
C TYR A 7 -5.35 13.48 13.93
N GLN A 8 -6.32 14.17 13.33
CA GLN A 8 -7.35 14.94 14.05
C GLN A 8 -8.54 14.07 14.47
N PHE A 9 -8.64 12.86 13.91
CA PHE A 9 -9.69 11.90 14.22
C PHE A 9 -9.33 11.06 15.46
N LYS A 10 -10.36 10.50 16.11
CA LYS A 10 -10.17 9.59 17.26
C LYS A 10 -9.78 8.18 16.80
N GLU A 11 -10.16 7.84 15.57
CA GLU A 11 -9.84 6.60 14.88
C GLU A 11 -8.36 6.54 14.51
N ALA A 12 -7.78 5.34 14.54
CA ALA A 12 -6.42 5.12 14.09
C ALA A 12 -6.31 5.30 12.57
N PRO A 13 -5.31 6.04 12.06
CA PRO A 13 -5.12 6.24 10.63
C PRO A 13 -4.77 4.93 9.93
N GLY A 14 -5.27 4.79 8.70
CA GLY A 14 -4.91 3.68 7.82
C GLY A 14 -3.50 3.82 7.24
N ILE A 15 -2.82 2.69 7.05
CA ILE A 15 -1.56 2.58 6.33
C ILE A 15 -1.62 1.40 5.36
N GLY A 16 -1.03 1.52 4.18
CA GLY A 16 -0.89 0.41 3.25
C GLY A 16 0.09 0.76 2.12
N SER A 17 0.31 -0.20 1.21
CA SER A 17 1.18 0.00 0.04
C SER A 17 0.65 1.03 -0.97
N ASN A 18 -0.59 1.50 -0.77
CA ASN A 18 -1.32 2.40 -1.68
C ASN A 18 -1.21 1.94 -3.14
N ASN A 19 -0.78 2.83 -4.05
CA ASN A 19 -0.76 2.63 -5.51
C ASN A 19 0.38 1.73 -6.04
N GLY A 20 1.12 1.01 -5.18
CA GLY A 20 2.26 0.18 -5.61
C GLY A 20 2.04 -1.30 -5.33
N ALA A 21 1.82 -2.09 -6.39
CA ALA A 21 1.94 -3.55 -6.33
C ALA A 21 2.89 -4.04 -7.44
N ILE A 22 3.71 -5.03 -7.12
CA ILE A 22 4.50 -5.79 -8.10
C ILE A 22 4.00 -7.23 -8.09
N VAL A 23 3.76 -7.77 -9.28
CA VAL A 23 3.32 -9.15 -9.45
C VAL A 23 4.40 -9.92 -10.18
N LEU A 24 4.77 -11.09 -9.65
CA LEU A 24 5.60 -12.06 -10.34
C LEU A 24 4.70 -12.99 -11.15
N MET A 25 4.79 -12.91 -12.48
CA MET A 25 4.04 -13.78 -13.37
C MET A 25 4.63 -15.20 -13.35
N ASN A 26 3.77 -16.21 -13.39
CA ASN A 26 4.19 -17.60 -13.57
C ASN A 26 4.90 -17.79 -14.92
N ASN A 27 5.82 -18.76 -14.99
CA ASN A 27 6.55 -19.15 -16.21
C ASN A 27 7.37 -18.00 -16.86
N GLN A 28 7.94 -17.14 -16.02
CA GLN A 28 8.81 -16.03 -16.41
C GLN A 28 10.08 -16.54 -17.16
N PRO A 29 10.46 -15.92 -18.29
CA PRO A 29 11.60 -16.37 -19.10
C PRO A 29 12.94 -16.38 -18.34
N HIS A 30 13.07 -15.52 -17.32
CA HIS A 30 14.30 -15.33 -16.56
C HIS A 30 14.02 -15.28 -15.03
N PRO A 31 13.84 -16.45 -14.36
CA PRO A 31 13.51 -16.53 -12.93
C PRO A 31 14.46 -15.77 -12.01
N ASN A 32 15.77 -15.83 -12.28
CA ASN A 32 16.77 -15.24 -11.41
C ASN A 32 16.80 -13.71 -11.54
N THR A 33 16.62 -13.18 -12.76
CA THR A 33 16.55 -11.73 -12.99
C THR A 33 15.35 -11.11 -12.30
N ALA A 34 14.19 -11.77 -12.34
CA ALA A 34 13.00 -11.32 -11.63
C ALA A 34 13.24 -11.24 -10.10
N LYS A 35 13.91 -12.24 -9.52
CA LYS A 35 14.29 -12.23 -8.09
C LYS A 35 15.22 -11.07 -7.75
N VAL A 36 16.25 -10.85 -8.57
CA VAL A 36 17.19 -9.73 -8.36
C VAL A 36 16.46 -8.39 -8.40
N PHE A 37 15.57 -8.19 -9.37
CA PHE A 37 14.78 -6.97 -9.48
C PHE A 37 13.86 -6.76 -8.27
N ILE A 38 13.11 -7.78 -7.86
CA ILE A 38 12.20 -7.69 -6.70
C ILE A 38 12.99 -7.37 -5.42
N ASN A 39 14.11 -8.07 -5.21
CA ASN A 39 14.96 -7.83 -4.04
C ASN A 39 15.53 -6.40 -4.04
N TRP A 40 15.97 -5.90 -5.20
CA TRP A 40 16.41 -4.53 -5.33
C TRP A 40 15.25 -3.54 -5.09
N TYR A 41 14.08 -3.74 -5.71
CA TYR A 41 12.94 -2.85 -5.58
C TYR A 41 12.45 -2.70 -4.14
N LEU A 42 12.41 -3.79 -3.37
CA LEU A 42 12.00 -3.79 -1.97
C LEU A 42 13.12 -3.37 -0.99
N SER A 43 14.36 -3.25 -1.49
CA SER A 43 15.47 -2.71 -0.71
C SER A 43 15.31 -1.22 -0.43
N ARG A 44 16.12 -0.70 0.49
CA ARG A 44 16.16 0.74 0.79
C ARG A 44 16.52 1.57 -0.44
N GLU A 45 17.55 1.16 -1.19
CA GLU A 45 18.01 1.87 -2.39
C GLU A 45 16.97 1.86 -3.50
N GLY A 46 16.33 0.72 -3.76
CA GLY A 46 15.27 0.62 -4.76
C GLY A 46 14.05 1.46 -4.41
N GLN A 47 13.65 1.48 -3.13
CA GLN A 47 12.58 2.36 -2.67
C GLN A 47 12.95 3.84 -2.79
N ILE A 48 14.17 4.24 -2.44
CA ILE A 48 14.65 5.63 -2.64
C ILE A 48 14.56 6.02 -4.12
N ALA A 49 15.10 5.19 -5.02
CA ALA A 49 15.08 5.45 -6.44
C ALA A 49 13.64 5.53 -6.99
N PHE A 50 12.77 4.60 -6.57
CA PHE A 50 11.36 4.59 -6.97
C PHE A 50 10.63 5.86 -6.51
N ARG A 51 10.87 6.31 -5.27
CA ARG A 51 10.29 7.55 -4.73
C ARG A 51 10.79 8.78 -5.47
N GLN A 52 12.08 8.89 -5.72
CA GLN A 52 12.62 10.03 -6.47
C GLN A 52 12.09 10.10 -7.90
N ALA A 53 11.87 8.95 -8.55
CA ALA A 53 11.33 8.89 -9.90
C ALA A 53 9.81 9.16 -9.97
N ASN A 54 9.05 8.83 -8.93
CA ASN A 54 7.58 8.88 -8.93
C ASN A 54 6.97 9.95 -8.01
N ASN A 55 7.76 10.66 -7.21
CA ASN A 55 7.26 11.81 -6.44
C ASN A 55 6.85 12.91 -7.45
N THR A 56 5.58 12.96 -7.79
CA THR A 56 4.98 14.09 -8.52
C THR A 56 4.62 15.18 -7.50
N GLN A 57 4.53 16.44 -7.93
CA GLN A 57 4.06 17.53 -7.06
C GLN A 57 2.63 17.31 -6.51
N GLU A 58 1.89 16.36 -7.08
CA GLU A 58 0.50 16.06 -6.73
C GLU A 58 0.36 14.86 -5.76
N ASP A 59 1.43 14.10 -5.52
CA ASP A 59 1.40 12.92 -4.63
C ASP A 59 2.23 13.16 -3.36
N GLU A 60 1.69 14.01 -2.48
CA GLU A 60 2.29 14.32 -1.18
C GLU A 60 1.93 13.31 -0.08
N THR A 61 1.01 12.37 -0.35
CA THR A 61 0.41 11.50 0.68
C THR A 61 0.89 10.05 0.60
N THR A 62 1.38 9.59 -0.55
CA THR A 62 1.94 8.24 -0.66
C THR A 62 3.31 8.19 0.00
N THR A 63 3.66 7.10 0.69
CA THR A 63 5.03 6.82 1.20
C THR A 63 5.43 5.36 0.97
N SER A 64 6.70 5.03 1.21
CA SER A 64 7.15 3.64 1.29
C SER A 64 6.73 3.02 2.62
N MET A 65 6.41 1.72 2.62
CA MET A 65 6.17 0.95 3.86
C MET A 65 7.45 0.73 4.68
N ARG A 66 8.62 1.08 4.14
CA ARG A 66 9.88 1.10 4.89
C ARG A 66 9.96 2.34 5.81
N GLU A 67 10.58 2.19 6.98
CA GLU A 67 10.75 3.26 7.98
C GLU A 67 12.11 3.96 7.91
N ASP A 68 13.06 3.38 7.17
CA ASP A 68 14.46 3.77 7.13
C ASP A 68 14.81 4.69 5.94
N LEU A 69 13.80 5.19 5.21
CA LEU A 69 14.02 6.14 4.13
C LEU A 69 14.46 7.51 4.68
N PRO A 70 15.34 8.22 3.97
CA PRO A 70 15.66 9.62 4.29
C PRO A 70 14.42 10.51 4.26
N LEU A 71 14.33 11.47 5.18
CA LEU A 71 13.23 12.45 5.21
C LEU A 71 13.20 13.37 3.97
N SER A 72 14.32 13.48 3.25
CA SER A 72 14.40 14.25 2.01
C SER A 72 13.65 13.62 0.84
N VAL A 73 13.35 12.31 0.90
CA VAL A 73 12.60 11.59 -0.15
C VAL A 73 11.16 11.28 0.25
N VAL A 74 10.78 11.55 1.50
CA VAL A 74 9.44 11.35 2.06
C VAL A 74 8.80 12.71 2.38
N PRO A 75 7.74 13.11 1.65
CA PRO A 75 6.99 14.34 1.93
C PRO A 75 6.51 14.40 3.38
N GLU A 76 6.45 15.60 3.95
CA GLU A 76 6.10 15.79 5.36
C GLU A 76 4.73 15.20 5.71
N ALA A 77 3.73 15.41 4.84
CA ALA A 77 2.38 14.87 5.00
C ALA A 77 2.33 13.33 5.04
N ALA A 78 3.27 12.66 4.36
CA ALA A 78 3.35 11.20 4.30
C ALA A 78 4.30 10.58 5.36
N ARG A 79 4.90 11.40 6.25
CA ARG A 79 5.78 10.89 7.31
C ARG A 79 4.95 10.20 8.39
N ARG A 80 5.39 9.01 8.77
CA ARG A 80 4.77 8.23 9.85
C ARG A 80 5.17 8.76 11.21
N ARG A 81 4.19 8.84 12.11
CA ARG A 81 4.35 9.19 13.52
C ARG A 81 4.62 7.93 14.33
N LYS A 82 5.63 7.95 15.19
CA LYS A 82 6.03 6.78 16.00
C LYS A 82 5.11 6.50 17.18
N ASP A 83 4.36 7.51 17.59
CA ASP A 83 3.40 7.49 18.69
C ASP A 83 1.99 7.05 18.25
N VAL A 84 1.82 6.66 16.99
CA VAL A 84 0.54 6.25 16.41
C VAL A 84 0.57 4.77 16.06
N ASP A 85 -0.44 4.05 16.51
CA ASP A 85 -0.72 2.70 16.03
C ASP A 85 -1.58 2.79 14.76
N TYR A 86 -1.08 2.24 13.66
CA TYR A 86 -1.73 2.35 12.35
C TYR A 86 -2.52 1.10 12.02
N ILE A 87 -3.68 1.28 11.38
CA ILE A 87 -4.45 0.17 10.84
C ILE A 87 -3.87 -0.19 9.47
N GLU A 88 -3.28 -1.38 9.33
CA GLU A 88 -2.89 -1.88 8.02
C GLU A 88 -4.14 -2.20 7.19
N ILE A 89 -4.44 -1.35 6.20
CA ILE A 89 -5.67 -1.45 5.39
C ILE A 89 -5.57 -2.53 4.31
N SER A 90 -4.36 -3.00 4.03
CA SER A 90 -4.08 -4.05 3.03
C SER A 90 -3.94 -5.45 3.65
N ARG A 91 -4.39 -5.62 4.90
CA ARG A 91 -4.36 -6.89 5.62
C ARG A 91 -5.05 -8.00 4.85
N HIS A 92 -4.35 -9.11 4.65
CA HIS A 92 -4.80 -10.21 3.80
C HIS A 92 -6.15 -10.79 4.24
N ASP A 93 -6.38 -10.90 5.55
CA ASP A 93 -7.62 -11.38 6.16
C ASP A 93 -8.81 -10.43 5.97
N TRP A 94 -8.56 -9.14 5.70
CA TRP A 94 -9.61 -8.15 5.49
C TRP A 94 -9.97 -7.96 4.01
N ILE A 95 -9.02 -8.24 3.11
CA ILE A 95 -9.21 -8.11 1.66
C ILE A 95 -9.67 -9.43 1.01
N GLU A 96 -9.90 -10.50 1.78
CA GLU A 96 -10.49 -11.72 1.25
C GLU A 96 -11.94 -11.46 0.85
N TRP A 97 -12.19 -11.37 -0.46
CA TRP A 97 -13.52 -11.05 -1.00
C TRP A 97 -14.48 -12.24 -1.06
N LYS A 98 -13.99 -13.46 -0.81
CA LYS A 98 -14.79 -14.69 -0.94
C LYS A 98 -16.04 -14.67 -0.03
N PRO A 99 -15.94 -14.33 1.27
CA PRO A 99 -17.13 -14.28 2.14
C PRO A 99 -18.19 -13.27 1.65
N VAL A 100 -17.75 -12.13 1.10
CA VAL A 100 -18.67 -11.14 0.52
C VAL A 100 -19.37 -11.70 -0.72
N GLY A 101 -18.62 -12.41 -1.58
CA GLY A 101 -19.17 -13.11 -2.74
C GLY A 101 -20.21 -14.16 -2.34
N ASP A 102 -19.90 -14.99 -1.34
CA ASP A 102 -20.81 -16.02 -0.83
C ASP A 102 -22.08 -15.41 -0.23
N LEU A 103 -21.96 -14.29 0.50
CA LEU A 103 -23.08 -13.55 1.06
C LEU A 103 -24.00 -12.99 -0.05
N ILE A 104 -23.41 -12.36 -1.08
CA ILE A 104 -24.18 -11.82 -2.23
C ILE A 104 -24.89 -12.96 -2.97
N ALA A 105 -24.23 -14.09 -3.17
CA ALA A 105 -24.82 -15.27 -3.81
C ALA A 105 -26.01 -15.81 -2.99
N ALA A 106 -25.85 -15.95 -1.68
CA ALA A 106 -26.92 -16.40 -0.77
C ALA A 106 -28.10 -15.41 -0.74
N ALA A 107 -27.83 -14.10 -0.74
CA ALA A 107 -28.88 -13.07 -0.79
C ALA A 107 -29.67 -13.12 -2.10
N ARG A 108 -28.99 -13.30 -3.25
CA ARG A 108 -29.65 -13.47 -4.57
C ARG A 108 -30.54 -14.71 -4.60
N GLN A 109 -30.06 -15.85 -4.09
CA GLN A 109 -30.86 -17.08 -4.02
C GLN A 109 -32.11 -16.91 -3.15
N LYS A 110 -32.00 -16.22 -2.01
CA LYS A 110 -33.15 -15.93 -1.14
C LYS A 110 -34.12 -14.90 -1.74
N SER A 111 -33.63 -13.99 -2.59
CA SER A 111 -34.43 -12.91 -3.17
C SER A 111 -35.33 -13.35 -4.33
N GLY A 112 -35.18 -14.57 -4.86
CA GLY A 112 -36.19 -15.19 -5.72
C GLY A 112 -36.80 -14.29 -6.79
N LYS A 113 -35.95 -13.59 -7.55
CA LYS A 113 -36.16 -13.18 -8.94
C LYS A 113 -34.98 -13.68 -9.75
#